data_AF-A0A2S9YC30-F1
#
_entry.id   AF-A0A2S9YC30-F1
#
_cell.length_a   1.000
_cell.length_b   1.000
_cell.length_c   1.000
_cell.angle_alpha   90.00
_cell.angle_beta   90.00
_cell.angle_gamma   90.00
#
_symmetry.space_group_name_H-M   'P 1'
#
loop_
_entity.id
_entity.type
_entity.pdbx_description
1 polymer ?
#
loop_
_entity_poly.entity_id
_entity_poly.type
_entity_poly.pdbx_seq_one_letter_code
_entity_poly.pdbx_strand_id
1 'polypeptide(L)'
;MARRSPVDQLRRYLITSLGLVSPLLLPACGGAVISDGDDGGVTTDPSGGGSSLDDGTSSDPGMATSSTPGTTGTEGAETDDPDPPPPPPPPVKFDLPPEPDLPPLGACTVTYTETSTLDEYPECPIELEDGICWSGLYWGCVEPQPGQSCAEICPDGDCIAEWWDCEGDMIYEAPVDYCGPYEIDGMCCTLAEGEEECGTDGRPFVVGGVSRQAALRVLARPTATAGAGLPERVREQLAARWAASARAEHASIASFAQFAARLQALGCPASLVADALAAAADEVRHAQFALALAGQHGAQTLEFGPLDTRGAARPDPSLTDTLLACVREGCIGETLAALELGTVAQHCDDPELAAALQAIADDEARHAALAWRFVQWGLRREPGFAASLMALLDSVELRLEASGRIEVLDASERALLRATGCLPADERRRVKREGLRDLVLPCARALLAAHADSQPSASA
;
A
#
# COMPACT_ATOMS: atom_id res chain seq x y z
N MET A 1 -5.94 14.10 -21.78
CA MET A 1 -6.72 13.61 -20.62
C MET A 1 -5.76 13.50 -19.45
N ALA A 2 -5.94 14.27 -18.38
CA ALA A 2 -5.12 14.12 -17.19
C ALA A 2 -5.35 12.70 -16.62
N ARG A 3 -4.28 11.92 -16.41
CA ARG A 3 -4.36 10.65 -15.68
C ARG A 3 -4.89 10.97 -14.28
N ARG A 4 -5.97 10.31 -13.87
CA ARG A 4 -6.56 10.51 -12.53
C ARG A 4 -5.62 9.88 -11.50
N SER A 5 -5.59 10.45 -10.29
CA SER A 5 -4.79 9.90 -9.19
C SER A 5 -5.18 8.44 -8.91
N PRO A 6 -4.24 7.51 -8.65
CA PRO A 6 -4.52 6.15 -8.20
C PRO A 6 -5.53 6.10 -7.05
N VAL A 7 -5.40 7.04 -6.10
CA VAL A 7 -6.30 7.20 -4.96
C VAL A 7 -7.75 7.41 -5.42
N ASP A 8 -7.99 8.32 -6.37
CA ASP A 8 -9.34 8.63 -6.85
C ASP A 8 -9.97 7.50 -7.67
N GLN A 9 -9.15 6.68 -8.35
CA GLN A 9 -9.62 5.50 -9.06
C GLN A 9 -10.06 4.43 -8.07
N LEU A 10 -9.19 4.09 -7.10
CA LEU A 10 -9.45 3.07 -6.11
C LEU A 10 -10.62 3.46 -5.18
N ARG A 11 -10.69 4.71 -4.75
CA ARG A 11 -11.82 5.24 -3.96
C ARG A 11 -13.15 4.99 -4.64
N ARG A 12 -13.27 5.36 -5.93
CA ARG A 12 -14.52 5.20 -6.68
C ARG A 12 -14.86 3.74 -6.88
N TYR A 13 -13.86 2.90 -7.13
CA TYR A 13 -14.06 1.46 -7.27
C TYR A 13 -14.62 0.84 -5.97
N LEU A 14 -14.00 1.13 -4.82
CA LEU A 14 -14.45 0.60 -3.52
C LEU A 14 -15.85 1.09 -3.15
N ILE A 15 -16.13 2.40 -3.28
CA ILE A 15 -17.45 2.97 -2.98
C ILE A 15 -18.54 2.33 -3.85
N THR A 16 -18.28 2.21 -5.16
CA THR A 16 -19.24 1.60 -6.10
C THR A 16 -19.48 0.14 -5.77
N SER A 17 -18.42 -0.62 -5.46
CA SER A 17 -18.50 -2.04 -5.13
C SER A 17 -19.27 -2.31 -3.84
N LEU A 18 -19.28 -1.35 -2.92
CA LEU A 18 -19.99 -1.45 -1.64
C LEU A 18 -21.45 -0.96 -1.70
N GLY A 19 -21.87 -0.39 -2.84
CA GLY A 19 -23.20 0.22 -2.98
C GLY A 19 -23.42 1.39 -2.02
N LEU A 20 -22.34 2.03 -1.54
CA LEU A 20 -22.43 3.17 -0.64
C LEU A 20 -22.84 4.40 -1.45
N VAL A 21 -24.03 4.93 -1.19
CA VAL A 21 -24.46 6.22 -1.74
C VAL A 21 -23.79 7.31 -0.90
N SER A 22 -22.91 8.16 -1.44
CA SER A 22 -22.25 9.17 -0.60
C SER A 22 -21.74 10.45 -1.28
N PRO A 23 -21.70 11.60 -0.56
CA PRO A 23 -21.13 12.89 -0.99
C PRO A 23 -19.62 12.90 -1.28
N LEU A 24 -18.94 11.76 -1.07
CA LEU A 24 -17.49 11.55 -1.21
C LEU A 24 -16.97 11.59 -2.67
N LEU A 25 -17.85 11.81 -3.64
CA LEU A 25 -17.52 12.06 -5.05
C LEU A 25 -17.26 13.53 -5.35
N LEU A 26 -17.42 14.43 -4.36
CA LEU A 26 -17.09 15.83 -4.55
C LEU A 26 -15.57 16.01 -4.62
N PRO A 27 -15.04 16.66 -5.67
CA PRO A 27 -13.64 17.05 -5.68
C PRO A 27 -13.40 18.01 -4.51
N ALA A 28 -12.25 17.88 -3.85
CA ALA A 28 -11.78 18.87 -2.90
C ALA A 28 -11.47 20.18 -3.64
N CYS A 29 -12.48 20.99 -3.92
CA CYS A 29 -12.30 22.36 -4.35
C CYS A 29 -12.04 23.21 -3.11
N GLY A 30 -10.81 23.72 -3.00
CA GLY A 30 -10.40 24.63 -1.94
C GLY A 30 -11.36 25.82 -1.83
N GLY A 31 -11.77 26.11 -0.60
CA GLY A 31 -12.60 27.26 -0.30
C GLY A 31 -11.86 28.56 -0.57
N ALA A 32 -12.24 29.24 -1.64
CA ALA A 32 -12.11 30.69 -1.74
C ALA A 32 -13.49 31.28 -1.43
N VAL A 33 -13.58 31.94 -0.29
CA VAL A 33 -14.69 32.81 0.07
C VAL A 33 -14.78 33.92 -0.96
N ILE A 34 -15.89 34.00 -1.70
CA ILE A 34 -16.33 35.24 -2.33
C ILE A 34 -17.76 35.48 -1.89
N SER A 35 -17.93 36.55 -1.12
CA SER A 35 -19.21 37.16 -0.78
C SER A 35 -19.83 37.85 -1.98
N ASP A 36 -21.12 38.14 -1.84
CA ASP A 36 -21.99 38.94 -2.72
C ASP A 36 -22.52 38.14 -3.92
N GLY A 37 -23.82 38.09 -4.19
CA GLY A 37 -24.96 38.79 -3.65
C GLY A 37 -26.06 38.74 -4.71
N ASP A 38 -27.23 38.32 -4.26
CA ASP A 38 -28.56 38.65 -4.78
C ASP A 38 -29.12 38.04 -6.10
N ASP A 39 -30.34 37.56 -5.89
CA ASP A 39 -31.54 37.59 -6.73
C ASP A 39 -31.78 36.61 -7.90
N GLY A 40 -33.00 36.08 -7.90
CA GLY A 40 -33.64 35.51 -9.11
C GLY A 40 -34.09 34.05 -9.02
N GLY A 41 -35.10 33.76 -8.20
CA GLY A 41 -35.87 32.52 -8.32
C GLY A 41 -36.79 32.52 -9.54
N VAL A 42 -36.89 31.40 -10.26
CA VAL A 42 -38.08 31.02 -11.05
C VAL A 42 -38.22 29.50 -11.08
N THR A 43 -39.38 29.06 -10.61
CA THR A 43 -39.96 27.72 -10.73
C THR A 43 -40.53 27.50 -12.13
N THR A 44 -40.47 26.28 -12.69
CA THR A 44 -41.65 25.54 -13.22
C THR A 44 -41.28 24.17 -13.79
N ASP A 45 -42.24 23.27 -13.64
CA ASP A 45 -42.29 21.83 -13.91
C ASP A 45 -42.03 21.34 -15.36
N PRO A 46 -41.81 20.02 -15.52
CA PRO A 46 -41.65 19.34 -16.80
C PRO A 46 -42.98 18.86 -17.39
N SER A 47 -43.13 18.87 -18.71
CA SER A 47 -44.21 18.14 -19.42
C SER A 47 -43.89 17.93 -20.90
N GLY A 48 -44.10 16.68 -21.35
CA GLY A 48 -44.20 16.26 -22.76
C GLY A 48 -42.90 15.68 -23.32
N GLY A 49 -42.79 14.45 -23.81
CA GLY A 49 -43.79 13.48 -24.24
C GLY A 49 -43.44 12.99 -25.65
N GLY A 50 -43.17 11.68 -25.79
CA GLY A 50 -43.55 10.91 -26.99
C GLY A 50 -42.54 10.75 -28.15
N SER A 51 -41.93 9.55 -28.18
CA SER A 51 -42.08 8.52 -29.22
C SER A 51 -41.39 8.58 -30.60
N SER A 52 -40.97 7.34 -30.98
CA SER A 52 -40.68 6.74 -32.31
C SER A 52 -39.27 6.97 -32.88
N LEU A 53 -38.39 5.96 -32.93
CA LEU A 53 -38.35 4.72 -33.74
C LEU A 53 -37.81 4.92 -35.17
N ASP A 54 -36.86 4.04 -35.46
CA ASP A 54 -36.46 3.44 -36.74
C ASP A 54 -35.32 4.03 -37.60
N ASP A 55 -34.25 3.24 -37.60
CA ASP A 55 -33.53 2.60 -38.72
C ASP A 55 -32.92 3.42 -39.87
N GLY A 56 -31.69 3.02 -40.24
CA GLY A 56 -31.21 3.22 -41.61
C GLY A 56 -29.69 3.36 -41.82
N THR A 57 -28.97 2.26 -41.60
CA THR A 57 -27.84 1.72 -42.39
C THR A 57 -27.08 2.58 -43.44
N SER A 58 -25.75 2.50 -43.36
CA SER A 58 -24.81 2.13 -44.46
C SER A 58 -24.02 3.21 -45.23
N SER A 59 -22.70 3.11 -45.06
CA SER A 59 -21.64 3.11 -46.09
C SER A 59 -21.13 4.41 -46.75
N ASP A 60 -19.85 4.67 -46.47
CA ASP A 60 -18.76 5.21 -47.31
C ASP A 60 -18.73 4.63 -48.76
N PRO A 61 -17.84 5.03 -49.72
CA PRO A 61 -16.75 6.02 -49.67
C PRO A 61 -16.57 6.89 -50.96
N GLY A 62 -15.55 7.77 -50.98
CA GLY A 62 -14.71 7.91 -52.20
C GLY A 62 -14.45 9.31 -52.78
N MET A 63 -13.18 9.70 -52.72
CA MET A 63 -12.40 10.72 -53.45
C MET A 63 -12.79 11.08 -54.90
N ALA A 64 -12.46 12.34 -55.30
CA ALA A 64 -11.64 12.77 -56.48
C ALA A 64 -12.11 14.14 -57.04
N THR A 65 -11.38 15.25 -56.78
CA THR A 65 -10.42 15.98 -57.68
C THR A 65 -10.98 16.61 -58.97
N SER A 66 -10.89 17.94 -59.09
CA SER A 66 -10.50 18.77 -60.27
C SER A 66 -10.97 20.22 -60.06
N SER A 67 -10.51 21.30 -60.70
CA SER A 67 -9.21 21.79 -61.17
C SER A 67 -9.48 23.19 -61.77
N THR A 68 -8.88 24.26 -61.19
CA THR A 68 -8.41 25.54 -61.83
C THR A 68 -9.38 26.46 -62.63
N PRO A 69 -9.01 27.70 -63.05
CA PRO A 69 -8.16 28.76 -62.47
C PRO A 69 -8.81 30.19 -62.57
N GLY A 70 -8.19 31.23 -61.99
CA GLY A 70 -8.47 32.62 -62.37
C GLY A 70 -8.06 33.70 -61.37
N THR A 71 -6.93 34.34 -61.64
CA THR A 71 -6.29 35.47 -60.93
C THR A 71 -7.10 36.77 -61.02
N THR A 72 -7.14 37.57 -59.93
CA THR A 72 -6.66 38.99 -59.84
C THR A 72 -7.30 39.73 -58.66
N GLY A 73 -6.50 40.50 -57.92
CA GLY A 73 -6.96 41.74 -57.27
C GLY A 73 -6.96 41.76 -55.74
N THR A 74 -5.87 42.29 -55.20
CA THR A 74 -5.67 42.89 -53.87
C THR A 74 -6.88 43.61 -53.25
N GLU A 75 -7.17 43.34 -51.98
CA GLU A 75 -7.12 44.30 -50.85
C GLU A 75 -7.44 43.58 -49.52
N GLY A 76 -6.87 44.08 -48.42
CA GLY A 76 -6.51 43.32 -47.21
C GLY A 76 -7.64 42.74 -46.35
N ALA A 77 -7.29 41.66 -45.66
CA ALA A 77 -8.03 41.10 -44.54
C ALA A 77 -7.03 40.80 -43.42
N GLU A 78 -7.26 41.42 -42.25
CA GLU A 78 -6.67 41.02 -40.98
C GLU A 78 -7.10 39.58 -40.65
N THR A 79 -6.14 38.71 -40.36
CA THR A 79 -6.38 37.36 -39.85
C THR A 79 -6.19 37.37 -38.34
N ASP A 80 -7.26 37.16 -37.59
CA ASP A 80 -7.24 36.76 -36.19
C ASP A 80 -6.55 35.38 -36.09
N ASP A 81 -5.32 35.38 -35.55
CA ASP A 81 -4.58 34.18 -35.18
C ASP A 81 -5.05 33.76 -33.77
N PRO A 82 -5.48 32.50 -33.53
CA PRO A 82 -5.84 32.07 -32.18
C PRO A 82 -4.58 31.99 -31.30
N ASP A 83 -4.64 32.65 -30.14
CA ASP A 83 -3.55 32.68 -29.15
C ASP A 83 -3.03 31.27 -28.81
N PRO A 84 -1.70 31.07 -28.73
CA PRO A 84 -1.13 29.81 -28.28
C PRO A 84 -1.53 29.53 -26.82
N PRO A 85 -1.75 28.26 -26.44
CA PRO A 85 -2.13 27.91 -25.08
C PRO A 85 -1.06 28.37 -24.08
N PRO A 86 -1.45 28.83 -22.88
CA PRO A 86 -0.52 29.34 -21.90
C PRO A 86 0.49 28.25 -21.49
N PRO A 87 1.75 28.63 -21.22
CA PRO A 87 2.77 27.70 -20.77
C PRO A 87 2.34 27.03 -19.45
N PRO A 88 2.73 25.76 -19.23
CA PRO A 88 2.41 25.07 -17.98
C PRO A 88 3.00 25.85 -16.79
N PRO A 89 2.31 25.84 -15.63
CA PRO A 89 2.82 26.49 -14.43
C PRO A 89 4.18 25.90 -14.05
N PRO A 90 5.11 26.71 -13.51
CA PRO A 90 6.39 26.20 -13.06
C PRO A 90 6.17 25.15 -11.97
N PRO A 91 7.01 24.11 -11.90
CA PRO A 91 6.91 23.11 -10.86
C PRO A 91 7.00 23.78 -9.49
N VAL A 92 6.06 23.43 -8.59
CA VAL A 92 6.09 23.85 -7.19
C VAL A 92 7.37 23.33 -6.58
N LYS A 93 8.30 24.24 -6.28
CA LYS A 93 9.54 23.94 -5.59
C LYS A 93 9.22 23.92 -4.10
N PHE A 94 9.24 22.74 -3.49
CA PHE A 94 9.22 22.60 -2.04
C PHE A 94 10.63 22.86 -1.54
N ASP A 95 10.83 24.00 -0.85
CA ASP A 95 12.08 24.26 -0.13
C ASP A 95 12.12 23.35 1.10
N LEU A 96 12.88 22.27 1.00
CA LEU A 96 13.18 21.37 2.12
C LEU A 96 14.11 22.09 3.11
N PRO A 97 13.98 21.85 4.42
CA PRO A 97 14.91 22.35 5.42
C PRO A 97 16.34 21.84 5.14
N PRO A 98 17.38 22.60 5.54
CA PRO A 98 18.77 22.15 5.38
C PRO A 98 19.02 20.86 6.17
N GLU A 99 19.80 19.96 5.57
CA GLU A 99 20.23 18.69 6.17
C GLU A 99 20.95 18.94 7.51
N PRO A 100 20.69 18.13 8.55
CA PRO A 100 21.39 18.24 9.83
C PRO A 100 22.88 17.86 9.70
N ASP A 101 23.74 18.52 10.46
CA ASP A 101 25.17 18.22 10.53
C ASP A 101 25.41 16.83 11.17
N LEU A 102 25.91 15.88 10.38
CA LEU A 102 26.23 14.51 10.84
C LEU A 102 27.61 14.43 11.55
N PRO A 103 27.77 13.57 12.57
CA PRO A 103 29.04 13.33 13.23
C PRO A 103 30.04 12.55 12.34
N PRO A 104 31.36 12.69 12.55
CA PRO A 104 32.36 12.07 11.69
C PRO A 104 32.48 10.54 11.88
N LEU A 105 32.56 9.84 10.75
CA LEU A 105 32.73 8.38 10.61
C LEU A 105 33.96 7.85 11.35
N GLY A 106 33.76 6.90 12.29
CA GLY A 106 34.87 6.12 12.86
C GLY A 106 34.71 5.57 14.30
N ALA A 107 33.57 5.73 14.97
CA ALA A 107 33.43 5.31 16.38
C ALA A 107 32.13 4.56 16.72
N CYS A 108 31.37 4.08 15.74
CA CYS A 108 30.13 3.32 15.99
C CYS A 108 30.33 1.84 15.60
N THR A 109 29.99 0.92 16.50
CA THR A 109 30.10 -0.55 16.33
C THR A 109 28.73 -1.18 16.57
N VAL A 110 27.65 -0.59 16.03
CA VAL A 110 26.29 -1.07 16.28
C VAL A 110 25.90 -2.09 15.20
N THR A 111 25.58 -3.32 15.61
CA THR A 111 25.10 -4.39 14.73
C THR A 111 23.60 -4.56 14.90
N TYR A 112 22.87 -4.59 13.79
CA TYR A 112 21.41 -4.64 13.78
C TYR A 112 20.90 -5.95 13.18
N THR A 113 20.08 -6.71 13.92
CA THR A 113 19.56 -8.02 13.46
C THR A 113 18.09 -8.18 13.83
N GLU A 114 17.26 -8.54 12.85
CA GLU A 114 15.86 -8.92 13.06
C GLU A 114 15.79 -10.14 13.98
N THR A 115 14.81 -10.16 14.90
CA THR A 115 14.66 -11.24 15.87
C THR A 115 13.20 -11.59 16.12
N SER A 116 12.97 -12.77 16.69
CA SER A 116 11.68 -13.22 17.20
C SER A 116 11.80 -13.72 18.65
N THR A 117 12.83 -13.28 19.37
CA THR A 117 13.22 -13.82 20.68
C THR A 117 12.54 -13.12 21.86
N LEU A 118 11.53 -12.25 21.65
CA LEU A 118 10.87 -11.53 22.75
C LEU A 118 10.31 -12.48 23.83
N ASP A 119 9.84 -13.67 23.44
CA ASP A 119 9.39 -14.71 24.38
C ASP A 119 10.47 -15.15 25.40
N GLU A 120 11.75 -14.93 25.09
CA GLU A 120 12.89 -15.23 25.97
C GLU A 120 13.12 -14.13 27.03
N TYR A 121 12.46 -12.98 26.89
CA TYR A 121 12.64 -11.78 27.72
C TYR A 121 11.29 -11.23 28.26
N PRO A 122 10.62 -11.97 29.17
CA PRO A 122 9.27 -11.65 29.65
C PRO A 122 9.17 -10.36 30.49
N GLU A 123 10.30 -9.81 30.93
CA GLU A 123 10.38 -8.51 31.63
C GLU A 123 10.42 -7.30 30.69
N CYS A 124 10.59 -7.53 29.38
CA CYS A 124 10.55 -6.48 28.38
C CYS A 124 9.12 -5.92 28.25
N PRO A 125 8.92 -4.59 28.26
CA PRO A 125 7.59 -3.98 28.18
C PRO A 125 7.02 -3.96 26.76
N ILE A 126 7.78 -4.40 25.75
CA ILE A 126 7.30 -4.47 24.37
C ILE A 126 6.14 -5.45 24.31
N GLU A 127 4.95 -4.93 24.01
CA GLU A 127 3.79 -5.73 23.68
C GLU A 127 3.65 -5.70 22.16
N LEU A 128 4.06 -6.79 21.51
CA LEU A 128 3.73 -7.01 20.10
C LEU A 128 2.21 -7.18 20.00
N GLU A 129 1.51 -6.08 19.77
CA GLU A 129 0.13 -6.16 19.37
C GLU A 129 0.07 -6.84 17.99
N ASP A 130 -0.99 -7.63 17.77
CA ASP A 130 -1.43 -8.04 16.44
C ASP A 130 -1.92 -6.80 15.65
N GLY A 131 -1.07 -5.79 15.51
CA GLY A 131 -1.30 -4.48 14.94
C GLY A 131 -1.52 -4.54 13.43
N ILE A 132 -2.02 -3.44 12.88
CA ILE A 132 -2.14 -3.25 11.42
C ILE A 132 -0.84 -2.72 10.82
N CYS A 133 -0.10 -1.95 11.62
CA CYS A 133 1.28 -1.62 11.37
C CYS A 133 2.10 -2.74 11.98
N TRP A 134 2.87 -3.43 11.14
CA TRP A 134 3.69 -4.53 11.59
C TRP A 134 4.85 -3.93 12.37
N SER A 135 5.04 -4.34 13.61
CA SER A 135 6.28 -4.04 14.29
C SER A 135 7.24 -5.21 14.12
N GLY A 136 8.47 -4.88 13.73
CA GLY A 136 9.58 -5.81 13.75
C GLY A 136 10.31 -5.70 15.09
N LEU A 137 10.78 -6.84 15.61
CA LEU A 137 11.69 -6.84 16.75
C LEU A 137 13.12 -6.90 16.27
N TYR A 138 13.96 -6.13 16.95
CA TYR A 138 15.33 -5.99 16.52
C TYR A 138 16.31 -5.90 17.66
N TRP A 139 17.43 -6.60 17.48
CA TRP A 139 18.61 -6.44 18.29
C TRP A 139 19.46 -5.31 17.73
N GLY A 140 19.79 -4.35 18.58
CA GLY A 140 20.86 -3.41 18.35
C GLY A 140 21.96 -3.60 19.37
N CYS A 141 23.12 -4.05 18.90
CA CYS A 141 24.22 -4.47 19.77
C CYS A 141 25.48 -3.66 19.53
N VAL A 142 26.14 -3.22 20.60
CA VAL A 142 27.41 -2.50 20.57
C VAL A 142 28.49 -3.28 21.33
N GLU A 143 29.71 -3.29 20.80
CA GLU A 143 30.84 -3.92 21.47
C GLU A 143 31.39 -3.01 22.60
N PRO A 144 31.46 -3.49 23.85
CA PRO A 144 31.99 -2.70 24.97
C PRO A 144 33.51 -2.51 24.86
N GLN A 145 34.02 -1.31 25.18
CA GLN A 145 35.46 -1.12 25.29
C GLN A 145 36.02 -1.78 26.56
N PRO A 146 37.33 -2.13 26.60
CA PRO A 146 37.92 -2.77 27.77
C PRO A 146 37.69 -1.98 29.07
N GLY A 147 36.97 -2.60 30.01
CA GLY A 147 36.67 -2.02 31.32
C GLY A 147 35.35 -1.23 31.41
N GLN A 148 34.58 -1.13 30.32
CA GLN A 148 33.21 -0.62 30.36
C GLN A 148 32.21 -1.73 30.66
N SER A 149 31.15 -1.40 31.38
CA SER A 149 29.98 -2.27 31.57
C SER A 149 28.82 -1.85 30.66
N CYS A 150 27.92 -2.78 30.34
CA CYS A 150 26.74 -2.46 29.52
C CYS A 150 25.81 -1.44 30.19
N ALA A 151 25.76 -1.39 31.52
CA ALA A 151 25.00 -0.37 32.24
C ALA A 151 25.56 1.06 32.06
N GLU A 152 26.86 1.19 31.79
CA GLU A 152 27.50 2.48 31.49
C GLU A 152 27.34 2.87 30.03
N ILE A 153 27.26 1.89 29.13
CA ILE A 153 27.14 2.10 27.68
C ILE A 153 25.68 2.37 27.28
N CYS A 154 24.74 1.71 27.95
CA CYS A 154 23.33 1.71 27.60
C CYS A 154 22.48 2.30 28.75
N PRO A 155 22.54 3.62 28.98
CA PRO A 155 21.70 4.26 29.98
C PRO A 155 20.22 3.99 29.66
N ASP A 156 19.42 3.68 30.70
CA ASP A 156 18.00 3.36 30.58
C ASP A 156 17.67 2.19 29.63
N GLY A 157 18.67 1.37 29.30
CA GLY A 157 18.50 0.21 28.44
C GLY A 157 18.57 0.47 26.94
N ASP A 158 18.90 1.71 26.54
CA ASP A 158 19.15 2.06 25.14
C ASP A 158 20.65 2.08 24.83
N CYS A 159 21.12 1.07 24.11
CA CYS A 159 22.50 0.92 23.64
C CYS A 159 22.78 1.68 22.34
N ILE A 160 21.77 2.31 21.72
CA ILE A 160 21.85 2.97 20.40
C ILE A 160 21.31 4.42 20.48
N ALA A 161 21.72 5.16 21.50
CA ALA A 161 21.25 6.51 21.85
C ALA A 161 20.86 7.46 20.69
N GLU A 162 21.56 7.40 19.56
CA GLU A 162 21.10 7.92 18.27
C GLU A 162 21.00 6.71 17.33
N TRP A 163 19.79 6.34 16.90
CA TRP A 163 19.51 5.18 16.05
C TRP A 163 20.06 5.40 14.64
N TRP A 164 21.36 5.60 14.51
CA TRP A 164 22.11 5.85 13.30
C TRP A 164 23.06 4.68 13.05
N ASP A 165 23.21 4.28 11.80
CA ASP A 165 24.19 3.27 11.45
C ASP A 165 25.59 3.88 11.32
N CYS A 166 26.56 3.00 11.10
CA CYS A 166 27.96 3.38 11.01
C CYS A 166 28.30 4.21 9.76
N GLU A 167 27.36 4.41 8.83
CA GLU A 167 27.51 5.24 7.64
C GLU A 167 26.96 6.67 7.87
N GLY A 168 26.39 6.93 9.06
CA GLY A 168 25.76 8.20 9.40
C GLY A 168 24.29 8.27 8.98
N ASP A 169 23.69 7.14 8.60
CA ASP A 169 22.31 7.07 8.14
C ASP A 169 21.38 6.81 9.34
N MET A 170 20.29 7.57 9.48
CA MET A 170 19.33 7.29 10.54
C MET A 170 18.56 5.99 10.27
N ILE A 171 18.71 5.01 11.15
CA ILE A 171 18.00 3.73 11.18
C ILE A 171 16.53 3.94 11.57
N TYR A 172 16.22 4.77 12.58
CA TYR A 172 14.87 5.23 12.96
C TYR A 172 14.90 6.66 13.50
N GLU A 173 13.76 7.37 13.49
CA GLU A 173 13.64 8.65 14.22
C GLU A 173 13.54 8.41 15.74
N ALA A 174 12.84 7.34 16.16
CA ALA A 174 12.88 6.72 17.48
C ALA A 174 12.16 5.35 17.44
N PRO A 175 12.61 4.31 18.17
CA PRO A 175 11.83 3.08 18.39
C PRO A 175 10.57 3.40 19.20
N VAL A 176 9.51 2.61 19.03
CA VAL A 176 8.25 2.81 19.77
C VAL A 176 8.43 2.42 21.24
N ASP A 177 8.98 1.24 21.45
CA ASP A 177 9.35 0.69 22.75
C ASP A 177 10.67 -0.07 22.65
N TYR A 178 11.41 -0.13 23.75
CA TYR A 178 12.67 -0.87 23.82
C TYR A 178 12.95 -1.38 25.25
N CYS A 179 13.85 -2.36 25.35
CA CYS A 179 14.32 -2.90 26.61
C CYS A 179 15.78 -3.38 26.54
N GLY A 180 16.43 -3.35 27.69
CA GLY A 180 17.84 -3.67 27.83
C GLY A 180 18.44 -3.01 29.08
N PRO A 181 19.77 -3.00 29.23
CA PRO A 181 20.72 -3.67 28.34
C PRO A 181 20.80 -5.17 28.60
N TYR A 182 21.03 -5.93 27.54
CA TYR A 182 21.29 -7.36 27.57
C TYR A 182 22.73 -7.66 27.16
N GLU A 183 23.37 -8.62 27.84
CA GLU A 183 24.69 -9.12 27.44
C GLU A 183 24.52 -10.34 26.54
N ILE A 184 24.76 -10.17 25.24
CA ILE A 184 24.61 -11.24 24.23
C ILE A 184 25.94 -11.40 23.51
N ASP A 185 26.54 -12.59 23.61
CA ASP A 185 27.82 -12.92 22.97
C ASP A 185 28.97 -11.93 23.26
N GLY A 186 28.96 -11.29 24.43
CA GLY A 186 29.95 -10.30 24.84
C GLY A 186 29.70 -8.88 24.33
N MET A 187 28.56 -8.65 23.66
CA MET A 187 28.07 -7.34 23.25
C MET A 187 26.98 -6.83 24.21
N CYS A 188 26.82 -5.52 24.27
CA CYS A 188 25.73 -4.85 24.97
C CYS A 188 24.60 -4.57 23.98
N CYS A 189 23.42 -5.13 24.24
CA CYS A 189 22.32 -5.13 23.29
C CYS A 189 21.04 -4.51 23.86
N THR A 190 20.32 -3.82 22.99
CA THR A 190 18.93 -3.37 23.22
C THR A 190 18.03 -4.14 22.28
N LEU A 191 16.95 -4.68 22.84
CA LEU A 191 15.82 -5.17 22.05
C LEU A 191 14.88 -4.00 21.82
N ALA A 192 14.57 -3.68 20.57
CA ALA A 192 13.64 -2.61 20.25
C ALA A 192 12.55 -3.08 19.30
N GLU A 193 11.40 -2.45 19.47
CA GLU A 193 10.30 -2.49 18.53
C GLU A 193 10.51 -1.38 17.49
N GLY A 194 10.78 -1.79 16.25
CA GLY A 194 10.74 -0.89 15.11
C GLY A 194 9.38 -0.98 14.45
N GLU A 195 8.69 0.15 14.26
CA GLU A 195 7.51 0.16 13.39
C GLU A 195 7.97 -0.07 11.95
N GLU A 196 7.63 -1.24 11.42
CA GLU A 196 7.66 -1.48 9.99
C GLU A 196 6.36 -0.96 9.39
N GLU A 197 6.50 -0.34 8.23
CA GLU A 197 5.45 0.23 7.38
C GLU A 197 4.01 -0.25 7.70
N CYS A 198 3.09 0.68 7.92
CA CYS A 198 1.68 0.29 8.05
C CYS A 198 1.17 -0.37 6.77
N GLY A 199 0.81 -1.66 6.86
CA GLY A 199 0.34 -2.47 5.73
C GLY A 199 1.44 -3.36 5.11
N THR A 200 1.09 -4.63 4.91
CA THR A 200 1.89 -5.61 4.17
C THR A 200 1.70 -5.47 2.66
N ASP A 201 2.58 -6.12 1.90
CA ASP A 201 2.31 -6.43 0.50
C ASP A 201 1.15 -7.44 0.48
N GLY A 202 -0.06 -6.93 0.27
CA GLY A 202 -1.28 -7.72 0.19
C GLY A 202 -1.76 -8.30 1.52
N ARG A 203 -2.32 -9.52 1.46
CA ARG A 203 -3.01 -10.19 2.58
C ARG A 203 -2.15 -11.26 3.28
N PRO A 204 -1.59 -10.97 4.48
CA PRO A 204 -0.65 -11.89 5.13
C PRO A 204 -1.35 -13.17 5.60
N PHE A 205 -0.58 -14.26 5.67
CA PHE A 205 -1.03 -15.51 6.29
C PHE A 205 -0.55 -15.58 7.74
N VAL A 206 -1.49 -15.37 8.66
CA VAL A 206 -1.19 -15.27 10.10
C VAL A 206 -1.65 -16.51 10.85
N VAL A 207 -0.77 -17.05 11.69
CA VAL A 207 -1.06 -18.19 12.58
C VAL A 207 -0.59 -17.87 13.99
N GLY A 208 -1.54 -17.67 14.89
CA GLY A 208 -1.26 -17.33 16.30
C GLY A 208 -0.54 -15.98 16.43
N GLY A 209 -1.01 -14.95 15.72
CA GLY A 209 -0.41 -13.62 15.68
C GLY A 209 0.81 -13.49 14.76
N VAL A 210 1.47 -14.60 14.43
CA VAL A 210 2.71 -14.58 13.64
C VAL A 210 2.44 -14.76 12.14
N SER A 211 2.95 -13.84 11.31
CA SER A 211 2.96 -14.01 9.84
C SER A 211 3.90 -15.14 9.45
N ARG A 212 3.42 -16.01 8.55
CA ARG A 212 4.16 -17.17 8.05
C ARG A 212 4.41 -16.99 6.57
N GLN A 213 5.68 -17.05 6.19
CA GLN A 213 6.12 -16.97 4.80
C GLN A 213 6.98 -18.19 4.44
N ALA A 214 6.99 -18.56 3.16
CA ALA A 214 7.90 -19.56 2.65
C ALA A 214 9.29 -18.95 2.44
N ALA A 215 10.34 -19.67 2.85
CA ALA A 215 11.70 -19.30 2.47
C ALA A 215 11.88 -19.45 0.95
N LEU A 216 12.64 -18.56 0.32
CA LEU A 216 13.05 -18.72 -1.08
C LEU A 216 14.29 -19.61 -1.15
N ARG A 217 14.36 -20.46 -2.17
CA ARG A 217 15.52 -21.33 -2.45
C ARG A 217 16.14 -20.96 -3.78
N VAL A 218 17.47 -20.97 -3.83
CA VAL A 218 18.23 -20.74 -5.06
C VAL A 218 18.44 -22.06 -5.77
N LEU A 219 17.86 -22.20 -6.97
CA LEU A 219 18.04 -23.37 -7.82
C LEU A 219 19.29 -23.26 -8.70
N ALA A 220 19.59 -22.06 -9.18
CA ALA A 220 20.72 -21.81 -10.06
C ALA A 220 21.18 -20.35 -10.00
N ARG A 221 22.42 -20.10 -10.41
CA ARG A 221 22.98 -18.77 -10.65
C ARG A 221 23.42 -18.70 -12.12
N PRO A 222 22.59 -18.15 -13.02
CA PRO A 222 22.94 -18.01 -14.42
C PRO A 222 24.23 -17.19 -14.59
N THR A 223 25.03 -17.52 -15.61
CA THR A 223 26.28 -16.81 -15.92
C THR A 223 26.05 -15.45 -16.60
N ALA A 224 24.84 -15.20 -17.13
CA ALA A 224 24.43 -13.93 -17.70
C ALA A 224 23.51 -13.20 -16.71
N THR A 225 23.86 -11.96 -16.36
CA THR A 225 23.02 -11.10 -15.53
C THR A 225 21.96 -10.42 -16.40
N ALA A 226 20.68 -10.68 -16.14
CA ALA A 226 19.63 -9.78 -16.58
C ALA A 226 19.79 -8.47 -15.79
N GLY A 227 19.64 -7.30 -16.44
CA GLY A 227 19.85 -6.00 -15.78
C GLY A 227 21.27 -5.42 -15.87
N ALA A 228 22.03 -5.76 -16.91
CA ALA A 228 23.41 -5.33 -17.17
C ALA A 228 23.66 -3.80 -17.32
N GLY A 229 22.73 -2.94 -16.89
CA GLY A 229 22.84 -1.48 -16.95
C GLY A 229 22.49 -0.74 -15.65
N LEU A 230 22.04 -1.44 -14.59
CA LEU A 230 21.70 -0.81 -13.32
C LEU A 230 22.92 -0.74 -12.38
N PRO A 231 23.01 0.24 -11.46
CA PRO A 231 23.94 0.18 -10.34
C PRO A 231 23.69 -1.07 -9.48
N GLU A 232 24.73 -1.62 -8.85
CA GLU A 232 24.61 -2.82 -8.00
C GLU A 232 23.61 -2.60 -6.86
N ARG A 233 23.71 -1.46 -6.14
CA ARG A 233 22.81 -1.11 -5.04
C ARG A 233 21.33 -1.14 -5.45
N VAL A 234 21.01 -0.58 -6.62
CA VAL A 234 19.65 -0.58 -7.18
C VAL A 234 19.20 -2.00 -7.53
N ARG A 235 20.07 -2.85 -8.09
CA ARG A 235 19.72 -4.26 -8.36
C ARG A 235 19.45 -5.03 -7.07
N GLU A 236 20.30 -4.86 -6.06
CA GLU A 236 20.15 -5.53 -4.77
C GLU A 236 18.84 -5.13 -4.09
N GLN A 237 18.49 -3.85 -4.10
CA GLN A 237 17.21 -3.36 -3.59
C GLN A 237 16.01 -3.91 -4.35
N LEU A 238 16.05 -3.93 -5.69
CA LEU A 238 14.99 -4.51 -6.51
C LEU A 238 14.85 -6.01 -6.24
N ALA A 239 15.96 -6.75 -6.18
CA ALA A 239 15.95 -8.18 -5.89
C ALA A 239 15.36 -8.46 -4.50
N ALA A 240 15.77 -7.70 -3.48
CA ALA A 240 15.27 -7.84 -2.12
C ALA A 240 13.77 -7.51 -2.03
N ARG A 241 13.32 -6.42 -2.66
CA ARG A 241 11.90 -6.01 -2.65
C ARG A 241 11.02 -7.03 -3.34
N TRP A 242 11.38 -7.43 -4.55
CA TRP A 242 10.60 -8.42 -5.29
C TRP A 242 10.62 -9.80 -4.61
N ALA A 243 11.71 -10.15 -3.92
CA ALA A 243 11.75 -11.35 -3.10
C ALA A 243 10.81 -11.26 -1.89
N ALA A 244 10.69 -10.09 -1.26
CA ALA A 244 9.75 -9.86 -0.17
C ALA A 244 8.29 -9.94 -0.66
N SER A 245 7.95 -9.25 -1.74
CA SER A 245 6.62 -9.33 -2.37
C SER A 245 6.30 -10.78 -2.78
N ALA A 246 7.22 -11.50 -3.42
CA ALA A 246 7.00 -12.90 -3.80
C ALA A 246 6.64 -13.79 -2.61
N ARG A 247 7.30 -13.61 -1.47
CA ARG A 247 7.00 -14.35 -0.23
C ARG A 247 5.65 -13.95 0.35
N ALA A 248 5.30 -12.67 0.29
CA ALA A 248 4.03 -12.15 0.76
C ALA A 248 2.87 -12.70 -0.09
N GLU A 249 2.92 -12.59 -1.42
CA GLU A 249 1.87 -13.12 -2.31
C GLU A 249 1.73 -14.65 -2.18
N HIS A 250 2.86 -15.37 -2.04
CA HIS A 250 2.81 -16.81 -1.79
C HIS A 250 2.10 -17.14 -0.47
N ALA A 251 2.30 -16.32 0.56
CA ALA A 251 1.56 -16.45 1.82
C ALA A 251 0.07 -16.12 1.64
N SER A 252 -0.27 -15.10 0.84
CA SER A 252 -1.63 -14.69 0.52
C SER A 252 -2.48 -15.85 -0.06
N ILE A 253 -1.88 -16.77 -0.82
CA ILE A 253 -2.54 -18.00 -1.30
C ILE A 253 -3.15 -18.80 -0.13
N ALA A 254 -2.36 -19.05 0.91
CA ALA A 254 -2.81 -19.79 2.09
C ALA A 254 -3.81 -18.97 2.92
N SER A 255 -3.61 -17.64 2.98
CA SER A 255 -4.53 -16.72 3.63
C SER A 255 -5.92 -16.78 2.97
N PHE A 256 -6.02 -16.71 1.65
CA PHE A 256 -7.29 -16.81 0.91
C PHE A 256 -7.92 -18.19 0.98
N ALA A 257 -7.13 -19.26 0.93
CA ALA A 257 -7.65 -20.61 1.14
C ALA A 257 -8.29 -20.76 2.54
N GLN A 258 -7.64 -20.23 3.58
CA GLN A 258 -8.19 -20.22 4.94
C GLN A 258 -9.47 -19.37 5.02
N PHE A 259 -9.47 -18.20 4.38
CA PHE A 259 -10.65 -17.31 4.35
C PHE A 259 -11.83 -17.96 3.66
N ALA A 260 -11.65 -18.56 2.49
CA ALA A 260 -12.70 -19.30 1.79
C ALA A 260 -13.31 -20.41 2.67
N ALA A 261 -12.48 -21.16 3.40
CA ALA A 261 -12.94 -22.17 4.35
C ALA A 261 -13.73 -21.57 5.52
N ARG A 262 -13.29 -20.43 6.08
CA ARG A 262 -14.01 -19.71 7.14
C ARG A 262 -15.35 -19.17 6.63
N LEU A 263 -15.39 -18.59 5.44
CA LEU A 263 -16.63 -18.10 4.81
C LEU A 263 -17.67 -19.23 4.68
N GLN A 264 -17.24 -20.42 4.27
CA GLN A 264 -18.10 -21.61 4.19
C GLN A 264 -18.60 -22.04 5.58
N ALA A 265 -17.71 -22.12 6.57
CA ALA A 265 -18.07 -22.49 7.94
C ALA A 265 -19.10 -21.51 8.56
N LEU A 266 -18.95 -20.22 8.28
CA LEU A 266 -19.84 -19.15 8.74
C LEU A 266 -21.17 -19.07 7.96
N GLY A 267 -21.34 -19.85 6.88
CA GLY A 267 -22.52 -19.83 6.04
C GLY A 267 -22.66 -18.54 5.23
N CYS A 268 -21.55 -17.98 4.78
CA CYS A 268 -21.54 -16.77 3.95
C CYS A 268 -22.17 -17.00 2.57
N PRO A 269 -22.66 -15.94 1.89
CA PRO A 269 -23.12 -16.03 0.51
C PRO A 269 -22.10 -16.69 -0.42
N ALA A 270 -22.59 -17.58 -1.31
CA ALA A 270 -21.74 -18.33 -2.24
C ALA A 270 -20.84 -17.44 -3.12
N SER A 271 -21.30 -16.21 -3.43
CA SER A 271 -20.49 -15.24 -4.16
C SER A 271 -19.22 -14.82 -3.42
N LEU A 272 -19.27 -14.63 -2.09
CA LEU A 272 -18.05 -14.28 -1.32
C LEU A 272 -17.06 -15.45 -1.30
N VAL A 273 -17.56 -16.67 -1.22
CA VAL A 273 -16.72 -17.88 -1.29
C VAL A 273 -16.06 -18.01 -2.67
N ALA A 274 -16.83 -17.79 -3.74
CA ALA A 274 -16.31 -17.82 -5.11
C ALA A 274 -15.25 -16.74 -5.34
N ASP A 275 -15.52 -15.51 -4.90
CA ASP A 275 -14.60 -14.37 -5.00
C ASP A 275 -13.29 -14.65 -4.22
N ALA A 276 -13.36 -15.26 -3.03
CA ALA A 276 -12.18 -15.62 -2.25
C ALA A 276 -11.32 -16.72 -2.89
N LEU A 277 -11.95 -17.69 -3.56
CA LEU A 277 -11.23 -18.72 -4.32
C LEU A 277 -10.59 -18.14 -5.59
N ALA A 278 -11.25 -17.17 -6.24
CA ALA A 278 -10.66 -16.45 -7.37
C ALA A 278 -9.44 -15.63 -6.93
N ALA A 279 -9.54 -14.91 -5.81
CA ALA A 279 -8.42 -14.17 -5.24
C ALA A 279 -7.21 -15.09 -4.95
N ALA A 280 -7.44 -16.27 -4.33
CA ALA A 280 -6.37 -17.24 -4.12
C ALA A 280 -5.66 -17.68 -5.41
N ALA A 281 -6.36 -17.72 -6.55
CA ALA A 281 -5.78 -18.05 -7.85
C ALA A 281 -5.02 -16.87 -8.46
N ASP A 282 -5.46 -15.64 -8.19
CA ASP A 282 -4.76 -14.41 -8.58
C ASP A 282 -3.41 -14.34 -7.85
N GLU A 283 -3.37 -14.65 -6.55
CA GLU A 283 -2.13 -14.68 -5.75
C GLU A 283 -1.06 -15.65 -6.27
N VAL A 284 -1.47 -16.77 -6.88
CA VAL A 284 -0.51 -17.68 -7.51
C VAL A 284 0.22 -16.98 -8.66
N ARG A 285 -0.49 -16.16 -9.44
CA ARG A 285 0.10 -15.39 -10.55
C ARG A 285 0.99 -14.28 -10.00
N HIS A 286 0.54 -13.56 -8.96
CA HIS A 286 1.30 -12.46 -8.35
C HIS A 286 2.61 -12.96 -7.76
N ALA A 287 2.56 -14.06 -6.99
CA ALA A 287 3.73 -14.70 -6.41
C ALA A 287 4.76 -15.13 -7.47
N GLN A 288 4.29 -15.74 -8.57
CA GLN A 288 5.17 -16.16 -9.67
C GLN A 288 5.80 -14.97 -10.40
N PHE A 289 5.02 -13.90 -10.61
CA PHE A 289 5.49 -12.67 -11.23
C PHE A 289 6.59 -12.00 -10.39
N ALA A 290 6.32 -11.79 -9.10
CA ALA A 290 7.29 -11.21 -8.17
C ALA A 290 8.55 -12.08 -8.03
N LEU A 291 8.40 -13.41 -7.99
CA LEU A 291 9.54 -14.34 -7.92
C LEU A 291 10.44 -14.22 -9.17
N ALA A 292 9.84 -14.04 -10.35
CA ALA A 292 10.58 -13.88 -11.60
C ALA A 292 11.40 -12.57 -11.60
N LEU A 293 10.81 -11.45 -11.15
CA LEU A 293 11.51 -10.17 -11.02
C LEU A 293 12.63 -10.25 -9.99
N ALA A 294 12.39 -10.88 -8.84
CA ALA A 294 13.41 -11.12 -7.82
C ALA A 294 14.61 -11.89 -8.38
N GLY A 295 14.33 -12.96 -9.14
CA GLY A 295 15.35 -13.77 -9.78
C GLY A 295 16.12 -13.01 -10.88
N GLN A 296 15.42 -12.20 -11.69
CA GLN A 296 16.05 -11.37 -12.71
C GLN A 296 17.03 -10.36 -12.10
N HIS A 297 16.59 -9.58 -11.11
CA HIS A 297 17.44 -8.55 -10.49
C HIS A 297 18.55 -9.15 -9.63
N GLY A 298 18.30 -10.29 -8.96
CA GLY A 298 19.29 -10.99 -8.14
C GLY A 298 20.21 -11.95 -8.91
N ALA A 299 20.08 -12.03 -10.24
CA ALA A 299 20.79 -12.98 -11.10
C ALA A 299 20.74 -14.43 -10.58
N GLN A 300 19.55 -14.86 -10.15
CA GLN A 300 19.29 -16.15 -9.54
C GLN A 300 18.01 -16.77 -10.10
N THR A 301 17.98 -18.09 -10.23
CA THR A 301 16.71 -18.82 -10.40
C THR A 301 16.21 -19.22 -9.03
N LEU A 302 15.03 -18.73 -8.66
CA LEU A 302 14.43 -18.92 -7.35
C LEU A 302 13.23 -19.87 -7.41
N GLU A 303 12.96 -20.56 -6.30
CA GLU A 303 11.72 -21.29 -6.05
C GLU A 303 11.21 -21.04 -4.62
N PHE A 304 9.92 -21.29 -4.40
CA PHE A 304 9.35 -21.29 -3.06
C PHE A 304 9.69 -22.58 -2.31
N GLY A 305 10.14 -22.44 -1.07
CA GLY A 305 10.21 -23.53 -0.10
C GLY A 305 8.82 -23.89 0.46
N PRO A 306 8.74 -24.84 1.40
CA PRO A 306 7.49 -25.16 2.07
C PRO A 306 7.01 -23.99 2.94
N LEU A 307 5.71 -23.71 2.90
CA LEU A 307 5.03 -22.84 3.84
C LEU A 307 4.51 -23.66 5.03
N ASP A 308 4.82 -23.23 6.25
CA ASP A 308 4.28 -23.86 7.45
C ASP A 308 2.84 -23.39 7.72
N THR A 309 1.88 -24.28 7.50
CA THR A 309 0.45 -24.02 7.74
C THR A 309 -0.09 -24.69 9.00
N ARG A 310 0.78 -25.28 9.84
CA ARG A 310 0.36 -25.97 11.07
C ARG A 310 -0.32 -24.97 12.01
N GLY A 311 -1.41 -25.38 12.65
CA GLY A 311 -2.17 -24.51 13.55
C GLY A 311 -3.14 -23.52 12.87
N ALA A 312 -3.13 -23.45 11.54
CA ALA A 312 -4.03 -22.55 10.80
C ALA A 312 -5.50 -22.98 10.81
N ALA A 313 -5.79 -24.26 11.01
CA ALA A 313 -7.15 -24.79 11.07
C ALA A 313 -7.73 -24.62 12.48
N ARG A 314 -8.74 -23.76 12.62
CA ARG A 314 -9.60 -23.70 13.83
C ARG A 314 -10.94 -24.39 13.52
N PRO A 315 -11.39 -25.34 14.34
CA PRO A 315 -12.59 -26.13 14.06
C PRO A 315 -13.90 -25.32 14.10
N ASP A 316 -13.91 -24.13 14.72
CA ASP A 316 -15.06 -23.23 14.75
C ASP A 316 -14.56 -21.76 14.76
N PRO A 317 -14.49 -21.09 13.60
CA PRO A 317 -14.03 -19.71 13.55
C PRO A 317 -15.10 -18.75 14.10
N SER A 318 -14.74 -17.98 15.12
CA SER A 318 -15.54 -16.83 15.57
C SER A 318 -15.76 -15.86 14.40
N LEU A 319 -17.01 -15.37 14.24
CA LEU A 319 -17.33 -14.37 13.22
C LEU A 319 -16.55 -13.08 13.48
N THR A 320 -16.55 -12.59 14.72
CA THR A 320 -15.76 -11.43 15.14
C THR A 320 -14.26 -11.61 14.85
N ASP A 321 -13.66 -12.75 15.19
CA ASP A 321 -12.23 -12.99 14.92
C ASP A 321 -11.95 -12.97 13.41
N THR A 322 -12.85 -13.56 12.61
CA THR A 322 -12.72 -13.59 11.15
C THR A 322 -12.91 -12.20 10.54
N LEU A 323 -13.80 -11.38 11.09
CA LEU A 323 -14.00 -9.99 10.68
C LEU A 323 -12.79 -9.12 11.01
N LEU A 324 -12.24 -9.22 12.23
CA LEU A 324 -11.03 -8.51 12.61
C LEU A 324 -9.87 -8.87 11.68
N ALA A 325 -9.63 -10.16 11.47
CA ALA A 325 -8.62 -10.64 10.52
C ALA A 325 -8.86 -10.08 9.12
N CYS A 326 -10.10 -10.14 8.61
CA CYS A 326 -10.42 -9.63 7.28
C CYS A 326 -10.24 -8.10 7.16
N VAL A 327 -10.46 -7.33 8.22
CA VAL A 327 -10.20 -5.88 8.20
C VAL A 327 -8.69 -5.64 8.08
N ARG A 328 -7.88 -6.27 8.93
CA ARG A 328 -6.42 -6.08 8.92
C ARG A 328 -5.80 -6.55 7.61
N GLU A 329 -6.09 -7.78 7.24
CA GLU A 329 -5.43 -8.46 6.13
C GLU A 329 -6.01 -8.00 4.78
N GLY A 330 -7.35 -7.90 4.68
CA GLY A 330 -8.05 -7.68 3.41
C GLY A 330 -8.41 -6.21 3.17
N CYS A 331 -9.12 -5.58 4.10
CA CYS A 331 -9.56 -4.20 3.90
C CYS A 331 -8.39 -3.22 3.88
N ILE A 332 -7.36 -3.47 4.69
CA ILE A 332 -6.19 -2.60 4.81
C ILE A 332 -5.08 -3.08 3.88
N GLY A 333 -4.58 -4.30 4.07
CA GLY A 333 -3.49 -4.88 3.26
C GLY A 333 -3.72 -4.70 1.75
N GLU A 334 -4.82 -5.22 1.22
CA GLU A 334 -5.09 -5.19 -0.23
C GLU A 334 -5.35 -3.78 -0.77
N THR A 335 -6.00 -2.91 0.01
CA THR A 335 -6.22 -1.51 -0.41
C THR A 335 -4.89 -0.78 -0.57
N LEU A 336 -3.96 -1.00 0.36
CA LEU A 336 -2.64 -0.37 0.33
C LEU A 336 -1.75 -0.97 -0.77
N ALA A 337 -1.81 -2.30 -0.96
CA ALA A 337 -1.11 -2.98 -2.05
C ALA A 337 -1.58 -2.49 -3.44
N ALA A 338 -2.90 -2.41 -3.64
CA ALA A 338 -3.49 -1.86 -4.87
C ALA A 338 -3.01 -0.43 -5.15
N LEU A 339 -2.96 0.41 -4.11
CA LEU A 339 -2.53 1.79 -4.24
C LEU A 339 -1.03 1.91 -4.57
N GLU A 340 -0.20 1.12 -3.88
CA GLU A 340 1.24 1.09 -4.12
C GLU A 340 1.54 0.64 -5.56
N LEU A 341 1.04 -0.53 -5.96
CA LEU A 341 1.27 -1.09 -7.30
C LEU A 341 0.72 -0.18 -8.40
N GLY A 342 -0.45 0.42 -8.21
CA GLY A 342 -1.01 1.40 -9.13
C GLY A 342 -0.15 2.66 -9.23
N THR A 343 0.50 3.09 -8.14
CA THR A 343 1.44 4.22 -8.14
C THR A 343 2.73 3.85 -8.85
N VAL A 344 3.28 2.66 -8.60
CA VAL A 344 4.48 2.15 -9.28
C VAL A 344 4.23 2.05 -10.79
N ALA A 345 3.08 1.51 -11.21
CA ALA A 345 2.71 1.35 -12.62
C ALA A 345 2.68 2.70 -13.39
N GLN A 346 2.39 3.81 -12.70
CA GLN A 346 2.39 5.14 -13.32
C GLN A 346 3.78 5.73 -13.55
N HIS A 347 4.79 5.26 -12.81
CA HIS A 347 6.16 5.77 -12.84
C HIS A 347 7.15 4.80 -13.50
N CYS A 348 6.71 3.61 -13.89
CA CYS A 348 7.52 2.62 -14.58
C CYS A 348 7.72 3.02 -16.06
N ASP A 349 8.96 2.93 -16.54
CA ASP A 349 9.33 3.29 -17.91
C ASP A 349 9.02 2.16 -18.91
N ASP A 350 9.12 0.91 -18.46
CA ASP A 350 8.81 -0.27 -19.26
C ASP A 350 7.28 -0.44 -19.39
N PRO A 351 6.69 -0.29 -20.59
CA PRO A 351 5.25 -0.41 -20.78
C PRO A 351 4.69 -1.80 -20.45
N GLU A 352 5.46 -2.87 -20.62
CA GLU A 352 5.01 -4.23 -20.32
C GLU A 352 4.96 -4.45 -18.80
N LEU A 353 5.99 -4.01 -18.08
CA LEU A 353 6.02 -4.03 -16.62
C LEU A 353 4.91 -3.13 -16.04
N ALA A 354 4.75 -1.92 -16.55
CA ALA A 354 3.69 -1.00 -16.12
C ALA A 354 2.30 -1.61 -16.30
N ALA A 355 2.03 -2.28 -17.43
CA ALA A 355 0.76 -2.95 -17.68
C ALA A 355 0.53 -4.14 -16.74
N ALA A 356 1.57 -4.94 -16.46
CA ALA A 356 1.49 -6.04 -15.52
C ALA A 356 1.20 -5.56 -14.09
N LEU A 357 1.92 -4.53 -13.62
CA LEU A 357 1.70 -3.93 -12.31
C LEU A 357 0.31 -3.33 -12.16
N GLN A 358 -0.21 -2.67 -13.21
CA GLN A 358 -1.57 -2.15 -13.19
C GLN A 358 -2.61 -3.27 -13.13
N ALA A 359 -2.39 -4.39 -13.82
CA ALA A 359 -3.30 -5.54 -13.76
C ALA A 359 -3.32 -6.16 -12.35
N ILE A 360 -2.15 -6.30 -11.71
CA ILE A 360 -2.07 -6.77 -10.31
C ILE A 360 -2.77 -5.76 -9.38
N ALA A 361 -2.54 -4.46 -9.56
CA ALA A 361 -3.23 -3.42 -8.77
C ALA A 361 -4.76 -3.48 -8.90
N ASP A 362 -5.28 -3.78 -10.08
CA ASP A 362 -6.71 -3.96 -10.32
C ASP A 362 -7.23 -5.25 -9.65
N ASP A 363 -6.43 -6.32 -9.63
CA ASP A 363 -6.72 -7.56 -8.91
C ASP A 363 -6.77 -7.30 -7.38
N GLU A 364 -5.79 -6.59 -6.82
CA GLU A 364 -5.79 -6.20 -5.41
C GLU A 364 -6.96 -5.29 -5.02
N ALA A 365 -7.38 -4.41 -5.93
CA ALA A 365 -8.59 -3.61 -5.73
C ALA A 365 -9.85 -4.50 -5.59
N ARG A 366 -9.94 -5.59 -6.38
CA ARG A 366 -11.03 -6.58 -6.26
C ARG A 366 -10.95 -7.32 -4.92
N HIS A 367 -9.74 -7.67 -4.47
CA HIS A 367 -9.50 -8.33 -3.19
C HIS A 367 -9.93 -7.46 -2.00
N ALA A 368 -9.55 -6.18 -2.03
CA ALA A 368 -10.02 -5.19 -1.05
C ALA A 368 -11.55 -5.08 -1.04
N ALA A 369 -12.18 -4.98 -2.22
CA ALA A 369 -13.64 -4.89 -2.33
C ALA A 369 -14.35 -6.15 -1.77
N LEU A 370 -13.79 -7.34 -1.98
CA LEU A 370 -14.25 -8.58 -1.36
C LEU A 370 -14.21 -8.48 0.17
N ALA A 371 -13.09 -8.03 0.74
CA ALA A 371 -12.93 -7.88 2.18
C ALA A 371 -13.97 -6.91 2.77
N TRP A 372 -14.14 -5.73 2.16
CA TRP A 372 -15.13 -4.76 2.60
C TRP A 372 -16.57 -5.29 2.49
N ARG A 373 -16.90 -6.06 1.44
CA ARG A 373 -18.22 -6.71 1.29
C ARG A 373 -18.46 -7.75 2.38
N PHE A 374 -17.44 -8.51 2.77
CA PHE A 374 -17.54 -9.44 3.89
C PHE A 374 -17.76 -8.70 5.21
N VAL A 375 -17.04 -7.60 5.47
CA VAL A 375 -17.23 -6.78 6.68
C VAL A 375 -18.64 -6.19 6.71
N GLN A 376 -19.16 -5.68 5.59
CA GLN A 376 -20.55 -5.22 5.49
C GLN A 376 -21.56 -6.33 5.81
N TRP A 377 -21.31 -7.56 5.34
CA TRP A 377 -22.14 -8.71 5.68
C TRP A 377 -22.07 -9.07 7.16
N GLY A 378 -20.87 -9.04 7.75
CA GLY A 378 -20.63 -9.31 9.16
C GLY A 378 -21.33 -8.32 10.07
N LEU A 379 -21.24 -7.02 9.78
CA LEU A 379 -21.91 -5.97 10.55
C LEU A 379 -23.43 -6.19 10.65
N ARG A 380 -24.09 -6.66 9.58
CA ARG A 380 -25.53 -6.99 9.62
C ARG A 380 -25.85 -8.18 10.52
N ARG A 381 -24.90 -9.10 10.70
CA ARG A 381 -25.08 -10.34 11.45
C ARG A 381 -24.66 -10.22 12.91
N GLU A 382 -23.69 -9.34 13.19
CA GLU A 382 -23.14 -9.06 14.50
C GLU A 382 -22.99 -7.54 14.69
N PRO A 383 -24.06 -6.81 15.03
CA PRO A 383 -24.02 -5.35 15.16
C PRO A 383 -23.02 -4.85 16.22
N GLY A 384 -22.72 -5.67 17.24
CA GLY A 384 -21.70 -5.38 18.25
C GLY A 384 -20.29 -5.21 17.68
N PHE A 385 -20.01 -5.78 16.51
CA PHE A 385 -18.72 -5.66 15.83
C PHE A 385 -18.37 -4.21 15.45
N ALA A 386 -19.37 -3.32 15.31
CA ALA A 386 -19.13 -1.91 15.00
C ALA A 386 -18.18 -1.24 16.01
N ALA A 387 -18.31 -1.57 17.30
CA ALA A 387 -17.43 -1.04 18.34
C ALA A 387 -15.98 -1.54 18.19
N SER A 388 -15.81 -2.83 17.90
CA SER A 388 -14.49 -3.43 17.64
C SER A 388 -13.83 -2.85 16.39
N LEU A 389 -14.61 -2.59 15.33
CA LEU A 389 -14.11 -1.92 14.13
C LEU A 389 -13.68 -0.48 14.43
N MET A 390 -14.45 0.30 15.20
CA MET A 390 -14.03 1.65 15.58
C MET A 390 -12.73 1.64 16.40
N ALA A 391 -12.65 0.81 17.44
CA ALA A 391 -11.44 0.69 18.25
C ALA A 391 -10.20 0.30 17.41
N LEU A 392 -10.41 -0.59 16.42
CA LEU A 392 -9.38 -0.96 15.47
C LEU A 392 -8.92 0.23 14.62
N LEU A 393 -9.85 1.00 14.06
CA LEU A 393 -9.52 2.19 13.24
C LEU A 393 -8.82 3.28 14.05
N ASP A 394 -9.24 3.50 15.30
CA ASP A 394 -8.58 4.46 16.20
C ASP A 394 -7.12 4.04 16.46
N SER A 395 -6.86 2.74 16.65
CA SER A 395 -5.50 2.21 16.82
C SER A 395 -4.63 2.36 15.57
N VAL A 396 -5.24 2.41 14.37
CA VAL A 396 -4.55 2.68 13.10
C VAL A 396 -4.25 4.16 12.98
N GLU A 397 -5.22 5.01 13.28
CA GLU A 397 -5.11 6.46 13.15
C GLU A 397 -4.00 7.00 14.08
N LEU A 398 -3.89 6.46 15.30
CA LEU A 398 -2.81 6.79 16.24
C LEU A 398 -1.40 6.42 15.74
N ARG A 399 -1.28 5.36 14.93
CA ARG A 399 0.00 4.86 14.38
C ARG A 399 0.31 5.37 12.98
N LEU A 400 -0.53 6.26 12.41
CA LEU A 400 -0.29 6.81 11.06
C LEU A 400 1.04 7.56 10.94
N GLU A 401 1.49 8.18 12.03
CA GLU A 401 2.68 9.04 12.07
C GLU A 401 3.96 8.27 12.39
N ALA A 402 3.87 6.94 12.54
CA ALA A 402 4.99 6.01 12.67
C ALA A 402 6.16 6.35 11.73
N SER A 403 7.36 6.47 12.32
CA SER A 403 8.62 6.59 11.58
C SER A 403 9.04 5.20 11.06
N GLY A 404 9.84 5.15 10.00
CA GLY A 404 10.35 3.89 9.47
C GLY A 404 11.72 4.09 8.86
N ARG A 405 12.42 2.97 8.60
CA ARG A 405 13.82 2.97 8.14
C ARG A 405 14.08 3.96 7.03
N ILE A 406 15.08 4.82 7.21
CA ILE A 406 15.49 5.78 6.17
C ILE A 406 16.30 5.03 5.11
N GLU A 407 15.95 5.24 3.86
CA GLU A 407 16.68 4.70 2.72
C GLU A 407 17.51 5.83 2.10
N VAL A 408 18.84 5.74 2.26
CA VAL A 408 19.76 6.76 1.75
C VAL A 408 20.15 6.45 0.32
N LEU A 409 19.32 6.94 -0.60
CA LEU A 409 19.49 6.84 -2.05
C LEU A 409 19.69 8.21 -2.66
N ASP A 410 20.61 8.30 -3.62
CA ASP A 410 20.74 9.52 -4.41
C ASP A 410 19.55 9.70 -5.37
N ALA A 411 19.43 10.89 -5.96
CA ALA A 411 18.33 11.22 -6.87
C ALA A 411 18.26 10.32 -8.11
N SER A 412 19.41 9.82 -8.59
CA SER A 412 19.50 8.92 -9.75
C SER A 412 19.05 7.51 -9.37
N GLU A 413 19.49 6.99 -8.23
CA GLU A 413 19.08 5.67 -7.73
C GLU A 413 17.57 5.64 -7.47
N ARG A 414 17.03 6.69 -6.85
CA ARG A 414 15.58 6.86 -6.66
C ARG A 414 14.82 6.87 -7.99
N ALA A 415 15.32 7.58 -9.00
CA ALA A 415 14.69 7.60 -10.32
C ALA A 415 14.71 6.21 -10.97
N LEU A 416 15.83 5.49 -10.87
CA LEU A 416 15.97 4.14 -11.42
C LEU A 416 15.05 3.12 -10.74
N LEU A 417 14.89 3.17 -9.42
CA LEU A 417 13.93 2.30 -8.72
C LEU A 417 12.52 2.49 -9.29
N ARG A 418 12.04 3.74 -9.37
CA ARG A 418 10.70 4.04 -9.89
C ARG A 418 10.51 3.55 -11.31
N ALA A 419 11.48 3.86 -12.18
CA ALA A 419 11.48 3.45 -13.58
C ALA A 419 11.44 1.91 -13.72
N THR A 420 12.04 1.19 -12.77
CA THR A 420 12.19 -0.28 -12.78
C THR A 420 11.16 -0.99 -11.88
N GLY A 421 10.04 -0.33 -11.58
CA GLY A 421 8.90 -0.98 -10.93
C GLY A 421 8.99 -1.09 -9.41
N CYS A 422 9.72 -0.21 -8.73
CA CYS A 422 9.73 -0.13 -7.27
C CYS A 422 9.74 1.30 -6.77
N LEU A 423 9.00 1.61 -5.72
CA LEU A 423 9.13 2.89 -5.01
C LEU A 423 10.24 2.78 -3.94
N PRO A 424 11.02 3.86 -3.71
CA PRO A 424 11.83 4.00 -2.50
C PRO A 424 10.98 3.80 -1.24
N ALA A 425 11.60 3.36 -0.14
CA ALA A 425 10.89 2.97 1.08
C ALA A 425 10.07 4.12 1.71
N ASP A 426 10.61 5.34 1.72
CA ASP A 426 9.90 6.53 2.20
C ASP A 426 8.68 6.87 1.34
N GLU A 427 8.76 6.64 0.03
CA GLU A 427 7.64 6.86 -0.88
C GLU A 427 6.56 5.79 -0.72
N ARG A 428 6.93 4.51 -0.54
CA ARG A 428 5.96 3.46 -0.19
C ARG A 428 5.23 3.80 1.10
N ARG A 429 5.96 4.18 2.15
CA ARG A 429 5.37 4.61 3.43
C ARG A 429 4.41 5.78 3.25
N ARG A 430 4.81 6.77 2.46
CA ARG A 430 3.98 7.93 2.15
C ARG A 430 2.69 7.50 1.44
N VAL A 431 2.79 6.67 0.41
CA VAL A 431 1.63 6.15 -0.34
C VAL A 431 0.72 5.35 0.57
N LYS A 432 1.26 4.47 1.42
CA LYS A 432 0.47 3.68 2.37
C LYS A 432 -0.23 4.57 3.41
N ARG A 433 0.45 5.57 3.96
CA ARG A 433 -0.12 6.56 4.90
C ARG A 433 -1.24 7.38 4.26
N GLU A 434 -1.01 7.88 3.05
CA GLU A 434 -2.05 8.56 2.26
C GLU A 434 -3.23 7.63 1.98
N GLY A 435 -2.99 6.36 1.64
CA GLY A 435 -4.02 5.35 1.44
C GLY A 435 -4.84 5.06 2.70
N LEU A 436 -4.20 4.96 3.86
CA LEU A 436 -4.91 4.79 5.12
C LEU A 436 -5.82 5.98 5.43
N ARG A 437 -5.25 7.20 5.36
CA ARG A 437 -5.95 8.45 5.67
C ARG A 437 -7.08 8.74 4.68
N ASP A 438 -6.84 8.54 3.39
CA ASP A 438 -7.68 9.05 2.32
C ASP A 438 -8.58 7.97 1.69
N LEU A 439 -8.36 6.69 1.99
CA LEU A 439 -9.19 5.57 1.49
C LEU A 439 -9.73 4.69 2.61
N VAL A 440 -8.86 4.05 3.39
CA VAL A 440 -9.27 3.03 4.37
C VAL A 440 -10.18 3.64 5.44
N LEU A 441 -9.71 4.69 6.13
CA LEU A 441 -10.47 5.35 7.20
C LEU A 441 -11.81 5.90 6.67
N PRO A 442 -11.87 6.63 5.53
CA PRO A 442 -13.13 7.06 4.94
C PRO A 442 -14.07 5.92 4.56
N CYS A 443 -13.56 4.82 3.96
CA CYS A 443 -14.39 3.67 3.60
C CYS A 443 -15.00 3.01 4.84
N ALA A 444 -14.21 2.84 5.90
CA ALA A 444 -14.68 2.26 7.15
C ALA A 444 -15.74 3.15 7.84
N ARG A 445 -15.50 4.48 7.90
CA ARG A 445 -16.45 5.45 8.44
C ARG A 445 -17.76 5.47 7.64
N ALA A 446 -17.69 5.43 6.31
CA ALA A 446 -18.87 5.38 5.44
C ALA A 446 -19.66 4.07 5.63
N LEU A 447 -18.95 2.94 5.79
CA LEU A 447 -19.56 1.65 6.06
C LEU A 447 -20.29 1.63 7.40
N LEU A 448 -19.67 2.18 8.46
CA LEU A 448 -20.27 2.31 9.79
C LEU A 448 -21.49 3.23 9.78
N ALA A 449 -21.42 4.38 9.08
CA ALA A 449 -22.54 5.29 8.93
C ALA A 449 -23.73 4.64 8.22
N ALA A 450 -23.49 3.99 7.08
CA ALA A 450 -24.53 3.25 6.35
C ALA A 450 -25.14 2.11 7.18
N HIS A 451 -24.32 1.44 8.02
CA HIS A 451 -24.81 0.44 8.96
C HIS A 451 -25.73 1.07 10.01
N ALA A 452 -25.33 2.19 10.62
CA ALA A 452 -26.13 2.90 11.63
C ALA A 452 -27.48 3.36 11.07
N ASP A 453 -27.50 3.91 9.84
CA ASP A 453 -28.73 4.34 9.16
C ASP A 453 -29.68 3.17 8.85
N SER A 454 -29.13 1.96 8.66
CA SER A 454 -29.91 0.75 8.39
C SER A 454 -30.50 0.09 9.64
N GLN A 455 -30.05 0.48 10.84
CA GLN A 455 -30.62 -0.04 12.08
C GLN A 455 -31.97 0.64 12.35
N PRO A 456 -33.03 -0.12 12.68
CA PRO A 456 -34.30 0.47 13.08
C PRO A 456 -34.06 1.34 14.31
N SER A 457 -34.47 2.62 14.25
CA SER A 457 -34.42 3.52 15.40
C SER A 457 -35.11 2.82 16.57
N ALA A 458 -34.38 2.57 17.65
CA ALA A 458 -34.97 2.06 18.88
C ALA A 458 -36.10 3.04 19.28
N SER A 459 -37.34 2.62 19.09
CA SER A 459 -38.52 3.41 19.45
C SER A 459 -38.48 3.66 20.95
N ALA A 460 -38.49 4.95 21.31
CA ALA A 460 -38.61 5.47 22.66
C ALA A 460 -39.91 5.03 23.35
#